data_AF-A0A353D3A6-F1
#
_entry.id   AF-A0A353D3A6-F1
#
_cell.length_a   1.000
_cell.length_b   1.000
_cell.length_c   1.000
_cell.angle_alpha   90.00
_cell.angle_beta   90.00
_cell.angle_gamma   90.00
#
_symmetry.space_group_name_H-M   'P 1'
#
loop_
_entity.id
_entity.type
_entity.pdbx_description
1 polymer ?
#
loop_
_entity_poly.entity_id
_entity_poly.type
_entity_poly.pdbx_seq_one_letter_code
_entity_poly.pdbx_strand_id
1 'polypeptide(L)'
;MTSNYKTEDLRIRSIKNVVLPTELHAEFPATDNSRRTTFDARNAVHNVLHGKDDRLVVIVGPCSIHDPEAALDYAQHLKKMIDLYQDRLLIIMRVYFEKPRTTVGWKGLINDPDINGSFHINRGLRLARSLLLS
;
A
#
# COMPACT_ATOMS: atom_id res chain seq x y z
N MET A 1 15.60 44.24 -6.65
CA MET A 1 14.78 44.23 -7.87
C MET A 1 14.03 42.91 -7.93
N THR A 2 12.79 42.85 -7.45
CA THR A 2 11.91 41.71 -7.70
C THR A 2 11.43 41.81 -9.15
N SER A 3 11.81 40.82 -9.97
CA SER A 3 11.34 40.71 -11.36
C SER A 3 9.81 40.66 -11.38
N ASN A 4 9.18 41.50 -12.19
CA ASN A 4 7.71 41.59 -12.32
C ASN A 4 7.13 40.49 -13.26
N TYR A 5 7.99 39.60 -13.77
CA TYR A 5 7.59 38.44 -14.55
C TYR A 5 7.36 37.26 -13.60
N LYS A 6 6.11 36.80 -13.49
CA LYS A 6 5.83 35.51 -12.86
C LYS A 6 6.35 34.41 -13.77
N THR A 7 7.35 33.66 -13.31
CA THR A 7 7.90 32.49 -14.00
C THR A 7 7.67 31.20 -13.23
N GLU A 8 7.16 31.29 -12.00
CA GLU A 8 6.95 30.18 -11.07
C GLU A 8 5.46 29.92 -10.85
N ASP A 9 5.10 28.66 -10.60
CA ASP A 9 3.75 28.19 -10.23
C ASP A 9 2.60 28.64 -11.15
N LEU A 10 2.90 28.98 -12.41
CA LEU A 10 1.97 29.57 -13.38
C LEU A 10 0.70 28.73 -13.65
N ARG A 11 0.73 27.42 -13.38
CA ARG A 11 -0.40 26.49 -13.58
C ARG A 11 -0.74 25.67 -12.34
N ILE A 12 -0.30 26.11 -11.16
CA ILE A 12 -0.60 25.43 -9.90
C ILE A 12 -1.89 26.00 -9.32
N ARG A 13 -2.90 25.13 -9.14
CA ARG A 13 -4.18 25.53 -8.50
C ARG A 13 -4.04 25.71 -6.99
N SER A 14 -3.26 24.85 -6.35
CA SER A 14 -3.02 24.87 -4.91
C SER A 14 -1.85 23.97 -4.56
N ILE A 15 -1.13 24.32 -3.50
CA ILE A 15 -0.13 23.46 -2.84
C ILE A 15 -0.65 23.14 -1.45
N LYS A 16 -0.59 21.86 -1.06
CA LYS A 16 -1.01 21.40 0.26
C LYS A 16 0.13 20.60 0.88
N ASN A 17 0.32 20.74 2.18
CA ASN A 17 1.31 19.97 2.93
C ASN A 17 0.87 18.50 3.06
N VAL A 18 1.82 17.59 2.89
CA VAL A 18 1.65 16.16 3.12
C VAL A 18 2.33 15.81 4.45
N VAL A 19 1.68 14.96 5.25
CA VAL A 19 2.21 14.45 6.53
C VAL A 19 3.61 13.87 6.34
N LEU A 20 4.51 14.14 7.29
CA LEU A 20 5.86 13.60 7.20
C LEU A 20 5.86 12.09 7.45
N PRO A 21 6.73 11.32 6.78
CA PRO A 21 6.84 9.88 7.05
C PRO A 21 7.15 9.56 8.53
N THR A 22 7.93 10.40 9.20
CA THR A 22 8.26 10.26 10.63
C THR A 22 7.04 10.42 11.52
N GLU A 23 6.18 11.40 11.25
CA GLU A 23 4.92 11.61 11.96
C GLU A 23 3.98 10.43 11.75
N LEU A 24 3.84 9.97 10.50
CA LEU A 24 2.99 8.83 10.16
C LEU A 24 3.49 7.52 10.81
N HIS A 25 4.81 7.34 10.91
CA HIS A 25 5.43 6.21 11.61
C HIS A 25 5.23 6.27 13.12
N ALA A 26 5.22 7.47 13.70
CA ALA A 26 4.93 7.67 15.13
C ALA A 26 3.45 7.43 15.45
N GLU A 27 2.54 7.89 14.59
CA GLU A 27 1.09 7.70 14.73
C GLU A 27 0.69 6.22 14.57
N PHE A 28 1.34 5.51 13.64
CA PHE A 28 1.11 4.09 13.39
C PHE A 28 2.44 3.32 13.49
N PRO A 29 2.92 3.00 14.70
CA PRO A 29 4.17 2.28 14.86
C PRO A 29 4.04 0.85 14.33
N ALA A 30 5.11 0.35 13.71
CA ALA A 30 5.15 -1.06 13.34
C ALA A 30 5.03 -1.94 14.60
N THR A 31 4.29 -3.02 14.51
CA THR A 31 4.17 -4.02 15.57
C THR A 31 5.27 -5.07 15.42
N ASP A 32 5.59 -5.80 16.48
CA ASP A 32 6.57 -6.88 16.37
C ASP A 32 6.08 -8.00 15.45
N ASN A 33 4.75 -8.19 15.38
CA ASN A 33 4.14 -9.08 14.40
C ASN A 33 4.40 -8.60 12.97
N SER A 34 4.11 -7.33 12.64
CA SER A 34 4.32 -6.80 11.29
C SER A 34 5.80 -6.82 10.90
N ARG A 35 6.71 -6.55 11.85
CA ARG A 35 8.17 -6.65 11.65
C ARG A 35 8.58 -8.08 11.31
N ARG A 36 8.16 -9.04 12.12
CA ARG A 36 8.47 -10.47 11.93
C ARG A 36 7.91 -10.97 10.59
N THR A 37 6.63 -10.75 10.32
CA THR A 37 6.00 -11.14 9.05
C THR A 37 6.75 -10.57 7.85
N THR A 38 7.14 -9.29 7.90
CA THR A 38 7.89 -8.66 6.81
C THR A 38 9.29 -9.26 6.65
N PHE A 39 9.99 -9.49 7.76
CA PHE A 39 11.33 -10.09 7.76
C PHE A 39 11.32 -11.51 7.21
N ASP A 40 10.42 -12.36 7.72
CA ASP A 40 10.30 -13.76 7.33
C ASP A 40 9.90 -13.88 5.85
N ALA A 41 8.91 -13.10 5.40
CA ALA A 41 8.48 -13.12 4.01
C ALA A 41 9.60 -12.69 3.04
N ARG A 42 10.39 -11.67 3.39
CA ARG A 42 11.54 -11.23 2.56
C ARG A 42 12.61 -12.31 2.46
N ASN A 43 12.95 -12.96 3.57
CA ASN A 43 13.93 -14.05 3.57
C ASN A 43 13.42 -15.27 2.78
N ALA A 44 12.14 -15.63 2.95
CA ALA A 44 11.53 -16.73 2.22
C ALA A 44 11.53 -16.47 0.70
N VAL A 45 11.12 -15.27 0.26
CA VAL A 45 11.19 -14.88 -1.16
C VAL A 45 12.63 -14.93 -1.66
N HIS A 46 13.59 -14.44 -0.89
CA HIS A 46 15.01 -14.49 -1.25
C HIS A 46 15.49 -15.94 -1.46
N ASN A 47 15.12 -16.86 -0.56
CA ASN A 47 15.48 -18.27 -0.68
C ASN A 47 14.90 -18.90 -1.95
N VAL A 48 13.63 -18.63 -2.28
CA VAL A 48 13.00 -19.11 -3.52
C VAL A 48 13.75 -18.56 -4.75
N LEU A 49 14.04 -17.25 -4.78
CA LEU A 49 14.74 -16.63 -5.91
C LEU A 49 16.17 -17.17 -6.12
N HIS A 50 16.80 -17.71 -5.07
CA HIS A 50 18.13 -18.33 -5.15
C HIS A 50 18.09 -19.86 -5.25
N GLY A 51 16.91 -20.47 -5.42
CA GLY A 51 16.76 -21.92 -5.55
C GLY A 51 17.05 -22.71 -4.26
N LYS A 52 17.05 -22.06 -3.10
CA LYS A 52 17.22 -22.71 -1.78
C LYS A 52 15.90 -23.23 -1.19
N ASP A 53 14.78 -22.87 -1.81
CA ASP A 53 13.42 -23.24 -1.46
C ASP A 53 12.67 -23.46 -2.78
N ASP A 54 12.01 -24.61 -2.95
CA ASP A 54 11.38 -25.01 -4.22
C ASP A 54 9.94 -24.49 -4.38
N ARG A 55 9.40 -23.81 -3.36
CA ARG A 55 8.03 -23.33 -3.35
C ARG A 55 7.81 -22.25 -4.40
N LEU A 56 6.59 -22.18 -4.93
CA LEU A 56 6.20 -21.13 -5.87
C LEU A 56 5.76 -19.86 -5.11
N VAL A 57 6.36 -18.72 -5.44
CA VAL A 57 5.89 -17.41 -4.96
C VAL A 57 4.60 -17.03 -5.70
N VAL A 58 3.54 -16.76 -4.95
CA VAL A 58 2.22 -16.38 -5.49
C VAL A 58 1.79 -15.06 -4.91
N ILE A 59 1.76 -14.01 -5.73
CA ILE A 59 1.24 -12.69 -5.36
C ILE A 59 -0.22 -12.60 -5.82
N VAL A 60 -1.16 -12.58 -4.88
CA VAL A 60 -2.60 -12.68 -5.19
C VAL A 60 -3.44 -11.77 -4.30
N GLY A 61 -4.47 -11.15 -4.88
CA GLY A 61 -5.38 -10.25 -4.18
C GLY A 61 -6.08 -9.28 -5.12
N PRO A 62 -6.86 -8.34 -4.57
CA PRO A 62 -7.59 -7.36 -5.37
C PRO A 62 -6.68 -6.54 -6.29
N CYS A 63 -7.23 -6.05 -7.41
CA CYS A 63 -6.46 -5.26 -8.36
C CYS A 63 -5.93 -3.96 -7.72
N SER A 64 -6.76 -3.31 -6.91
CA SER A 64 -6.42 -2.20 -6.02
C SER A 64 -7.39 -2.17 -4.84
N ILE A 65 -6.91 -1.83 -3.65
CA ILE A 65 -7.71 -1.68 -2.44
C ILE A 65 -8.45 -0.34 -2.49
N HIS A 66 -9.76 -0.37 -2.33
CA HIS A 66 -10.62 0.81 -2.16
C HIS A 66 -11.40 0.76 -0.84
N ASP A 67 -11.55 -0.44 -0.25
CA ASP A 67 -12.22 -0.69 1.02
C ASP A 67 -11.27 -1.49 1.94
N PRO A 68 -10.78 -0.90 3.04
CA PRO A 68 -9.93 -1.59 4.01
C PRO A 68 -10.62 -2.76 4.73
N GLU A 69 -11.93 -2.69 4.99
CA GLU A 69 -12.64 -3.75 5.72
C GLU A 69 -12.75 -5.01 4.85
N ALA A 70 -13.16 -4.84 3.59
CA ALA A 70 -13.16 -5.94 2.62
C ALA A 70 -11.75 -6.49 2.35
N ALA A 71 -10.71 -5.66 2.43
CA ALA A 71 -9.33 -6.12 2.32
C ALA A 71 -8.93 -7.03 3.49
N LEU A 72 -9.35 -6.71 4.72
CA LEU A 72 -9.11 -7.55 5.90
C LEU A 72 -9.90 -8.86 5.85
N ASP A 73 -11.16 -8.81 5.42
CA ASP A 73 -11.97 -10.03 5.21
C ASP A 73 -11.30 -10.96 4.17
N TYR A 74 -10.82 -10.39 3.06
CA TYR A 74 -10.04 -11.15 2.08
C TYR A 74 -8.77 -11.75 2.69
N ALA A 75 -8.03 -10.99 3.51
CA ALA A 75 -6.82 -11.46 4.17
C ALA A 75 -7.10 -12.64 5.12
N GLN A 76 -8.21 -12.61 5.85
CA GLN A 76 -8.64 -13.71 6.73
C GLN A 76 -8.94 -14.99 5.95
N HIS A 77 -9.60 -14.88 4.79
CA HIS A 77 -9.81 -16.02 3.90
C HIS A 77 -8.49 -16.52 3.29
N LEU A 78 -7.63 -15.61 2.83
CA LEU A 78 -6.34 -15.96 2.26
C LEU A 78 -5.43 -16.65 3.28
N LYS A 79 -5.49 -16.28 4.55
CA LYS A 79 -4.71 -16.91 5.62
C LYS A 79 -4.95 -18.41 5.72
N LYS A 80 -6.20 -18.86 5.56
CA LYS A 80 -6.56 -20.28 5.53
C LYS A 80 -5.89 -21.01 4.36
N MET A 81 -5.76 -20.34 3.21
CA MET A 81 -5.10 -20.89 2.02
C MET A 81 -3.57 -20.89 2.17
N ILE A 82 -2.99 -19.85 2.80
CA ILE A 82 -1.58 -19.82 3.16
C ILE A 82 -1.24 -21.05 4.01
N ASP A 83 -2.05 -21.34 5.04
CA ASP A 83 -1.80 -22.48 5.94
C ASP A 83 -1.97 -23.83 5.24
N LEU A 84 -2.97 -23.96 4.37
CA LEU A 84 -3.24 -25.19 3.63
C LEU A 84 -2.14 -25.54 2.61
N TYR A 85 -1.52 -24.54 1.98
CA TYR A 85 -0.56 -24.73 0.89
C TYR A 85 0.88 -24.37 1.25
N GLN A 86 1.19 -24.12 2.53
CA GLN A 86 2.49 -23.60 2.98
C GLN A 86 3.71 -24.44 2.55
N ASP A 87 3.53 -25.76 2.37
CA ASP A 87 4.58 -26.70 1.96
C ASP A 87 4.95 -26.57 0.47
N ARG A 88 4.11 -25.92 -0.34
CA ARG A 88 4.26 -25.84 -1.81
C ARG A 88 4.24 -24.41 -2.34
N LEU A 89 3.55 -23.50 -1.66
CA LEU A 89 3.33 -22.13 -2.09
C LEU A 89 3.80 -21.13 -1.02
N LEU A 90 4.49 -20.09 -1.48
CA LEU A 90 4.74 -18.87 -0.71
C LEU A 90 3.75 -17.80 -1.16
N ILE A 91 2.57 -17.81 -0.55
CA ILE A 91 1.47 -16.90 -0.91
C ILE A 91 1.63 -15.56 -0.18
N ILE A 92 1.57 -14.46 -0.94
CA ILE A 92 1.67 -13.08 -0.45
C ILE A 92 0.46 -12.30 -0.95
N MET A 93 -0.25 -11.62 -0.03
CA MET A 93 -1.38 -10.78 -0.40
C MET A 93 -0.94 -9.58 -1.24
N ARG A 94 -1.62 -9.35 -2.36
CA ARG A 94 -1.50 -8.13 -3.15
C ARG A 94 -2.27 -6.98 -2.49
N VAL A 95 -1.54 -5.93 -2.10
CA VAL A 95 -2.10 -4.71 -1.49
C VAL A 95 -1.67 -3.47 -2.29
N TYR A 96 -2.30 -3.24 -3.43
CA TYR A 96 -2.03 -2.06 -4.27
C TYR A 96 -3.05 -0.96 -3.98
N PHE A 97 -2.62 0.29 -3.81
CA PHE A 97 -3.54 1.38 -3.49
C PHE A 97 -4.02 2.16 -4.71
N GLU A 98 -3.41 1.95 -5.88
CA GLU A 98 -3.81 2.63 -7.11
C GLU A 98 -3.62 1.76 -8.35
N LYS A 99 -4.22 2.21 -9.46
CA LYS A 99 -3.98 1.70 -10.80
C LYS A 99 -3.59 2.88 -11.69
N PRO A 100 -2.40 2.88 -12.31
CA PRO A 100 -2.02 3.91 -13.28
C PRO A 100 -3.02 3.97 -14.43
N ARG A 101 -3.48 5.17 -14.78
CA ARG A 101 -4.45 5.39 -15.87
C ARG A 101 -4.11 6.64 -16.68
N THR A 102 -4.32 6.53 -18.00
CA THR A 102 -4.25 7.63 -18.97
C THR A 102 -5.58 8.37 -19.13
N THR A 103 -6.69 7.76 -18.69
CA THR A 103 -8.03 8.35 -18.68
C THR A 103 -8.40 8.93 -17.31
N VAL A 104 -9.37 9.85 -17.29
CA VAL A 104 -9.93 10.39 -16.05
C VAL A 104 -10.70 9.28 -15.31
N GLY A 105 -10.48 9.19 -14.00
CA GLY A 105 -11.14 8.22 -13.11
C GLY A 105 -10.52 8.28 -11.73
N TRP A 106 -11.06 7.47 -10.81
CA TRP A 106 -10.56 7.33 -9.44
C TRP A 106 -9.04 7.11 -9.39
N LYS A 107 -8.37 7.80 -8.46
CA LYS A 107 -6.90 7.91 -8.36
C LYS A 107 -6.28 7.01 -7.29
N GLY A 108 -7.07 6.10 -6.71
CA GLY A 108 -6.60 5.16 -5.68
C GLY A 108 -6.86 5.64 -4.26
N LEU A 109 -6.75 4.72 -3.30
CA LEU A 109 -7.11 4.93 -1.89
C LEU A 109 -6.25 6.00 -1.22
N ILE A 110 -4.96 6.06 -1.56
CA ILE A 110 -4.08 7.10 -1.01
C ILE A 110 -4.50 8.47 -1.52
N ASN A 111 -4.76 8.61 -2.82
CA ASN A 111 -5.07 9.91 -3.42
C ASN A 111 -6.48 10.36 -3.08
N ASP A 112 -7.48 9.50 -3.21
CA ASP A 112 -8.90 9.83 -3.08
C ASP A 112 -9.64 8.76 -2.25
N PRO A 113 -9.41 8.73 -0.92
CA PRO A 113 -9.95 7.69 -0.04
C PRO A 113 -11.48 7.70 0.06
N ASP A 114 -12.10 8.85 -0.21
CA ASP A 114 -13.56 9.04 -0.14
C ASP A 114 -14.27 8.74 -1.46
N ILE A 115 -13.52 8.39 -2.52
CA ILE A 115 -14.04 8.06 -3.85
C ILE A 115 -14.97 9.16 -4.39
N ASN A 116 -14.62 10.42 -4.12
CA ASN A 116 -15.44 11.59 -4.48
C ASN A 116 -14.62 12.74 -5.11
N GLY A 117 -13.34 12.51 -5.41
CA GLY A 117 -12.45 13.51 -5.99
C GLY A 117 -12.00 14.60 -5.01
N SER A 118 -12.10 14.37 -3.70
CA SER A 118 -11.69 15.36 -2.66
C SER A 118 -10.18 15.46 -2.47
N PHE A 119 -9.43 14.44 -2.89
CA PHE A 119 -7.97 14.35 -2.75
C PHE A 119 -7.46 14.46 -1.31
N HIS A 120 -8.12 13.79 -0.36
CA HIS A 120 -7.70 13.75 1.05
C HIS A 120 -6.46 12.85 1.30
N ILE A 121 -5.32 13.21 0.70
CA ILE A 121 -4.08 12.41 0.71
C ILE A 121 -3.61 12.05 2.13
N ASN A 122 -3.64 13.00 3.06
CA ASN A 122 -3.23 12.78 4.44
C ASN A 122 -4.11 11.74 5.16
N ARG A 123 -5.39 11.62 4.80
CA ARG A 123 -6.26 10.55 5.30
C ARG A 123 -5.96 9.23 4.60
N GLY A 124 -5.77 9.26 3.29
CA GLY A 124 -5.43 8.07 2.49
C GLY A 124 -4.13 7.41 2.95
N LEU A 125 -3.10 8.18 3.29
CA LEU A 125 -1.83 7.68 3.85
C LEU A 125 -2.02 6.97 5.20
N ARG A 126 -2.88 7.52 6.07
CA ARG A 126 -3.21 6.90 7.37
C ARG A 126 -3.96 5.60 7.20
N LEU A 127 -4.98 5.58 6.34
CA LEU A 127 -5.74 4.37 6.01
C LEU A 127 -4.84 3.28 5.43
N ALA A 128 -4.01 3.63 4.45
CA ALA A 128 -3.08 2.70 3.82
C ALA A 128 -2.09 2.11 4.82
N ARG A 129 -1.49 2.94 5.67
CA ARG A 129 -0.56 2.47 6.70
C ARG A 129 -1.24 1.62 7.76
N SER A 130 -2.40 2.05 8.25
CA SER A 130 -3.17 1.29 9.24
C SER A 130 -3.53 -0.10 8.71
N LEU A 131 -3.97 -0.20 7.45
CA LEU A 131 -4.29 -1.48 6.81
C LEU A 131 -3.06 -2.40 6.73
N LEU A 132 -1.90 -1.87 6.36
CA LEU A 132 -0.65 -2.66 6.26
C LEU A 132 -0.11 -3.17 7.60
N LEU A 133 -0.54 -2.57 8.71
CA LEU A 133 -0.12 -2.94 10.06
C LEU A 133 -1.14 -3.81 10.81
N SER A 134 -2.31 -4.01 10.21
CA SER A 134 -3.42 -4.80 10.76
C SER A 134 -3.12 -6.30 10.78
#